data_AF-A0A101VJ44-F1
#
_entry.id   AF-A0A101VJ44-F1
#
_cell.length_a   1.000
_cell.length_b   1.000
_cell.length_c   1.000
_cell.angle_alpha   90.00
_cell.angle_beta   90.00
_cell.angle_gamma   90.00
#
_symmetry.space_group_name_H-M   'P 1'
#
loop_
_entity.id
_entity.type
_entity.pdbx_description
1 polymer ?
#
loop_
_entity_poly.entity_id
_entity_poly.type
_entity_poly.pdbx_seq_one_letter_code
_entity_poly.pdbx_strand_id
1 'polypeptide(L)'
;MELGHRQAKGRIGIIAPYARDFCASCNRLRLSSDGRLHLCLFGDGGIDLRPILQEGDQSALTNRICALVSTKAPAHRLHEGNSGATPHLASIGG
;
A
#
# COMPACT_ATOMS: atom_id res chain seq x y z
N MET A 1 -0.05 16.99 8.43
CA MET A 1 -0.24 18.35 8.98
C MET A 1 -0.44 18.20 10.47
N GLU A 2 0.43 18.78 11.28
CA GLU A 2 0.33 18.70 12.75
C GLU A 2 -0.25 20.01 13.28
N LEU A 3 -1.37 19.94 14.01
CA LEU A 3 -1.90 21.06 14.77
C LEU A 3 -1.48 20.92 16.23
N GLY A 4 -0.89 21.99 16.76
CA GLY A 4 -0.52 22.11 18.17
C GLY A 4 -0.89 23.48 18.70
N HIS A 5 -1.67 23.53 19.78
CA HIS A 5 -1.89 24.76 20.55
C HIS A 5 -0.72 24.93 21.52
N ARG A 6 -0.15 26.14 21.61
CA ARG A 6 1.10 26.43 22.35
C ARG A 6 1.07 26.04 23.85
N GLN A 7 -0.11 25.81 24.41
CA GLN A 7 -0.34 25.41 25.82
C GLN A 7 -0.84 23.97 26.00
N ALA A 8 -1.10 23.23 24.92
CA ALA A 8 -1.53 21.84 25.01
C ALA A 8 -0.32 20.90 25.09
N LYS A 9 -0.37 19.88 25.97
CA LYS A 9 0.70 18.86 26.11
C LYS A 9 0.78 17.86 24.95
N GLY A 10 -0.16 17.90 24.01
CA GLY A 10 -0.30 16.93 22.93
C GLY A 10 -0.33 17.57 21.55
N ARG A 11 -0.08 16.74 20.52
CA ARG A 11 -0.15 17.09 19.11
C ARG A 11 -1.24 16.29 18.42
N ILE A 12 -1.90 16.90 17.44
CA ILE A 12 -2.88 16.24 16.58
C ILE A 12 -2.30 16.19 15.16
N GLY A 13 -2.19 14.99 14.60
CA GLY A 13 -1.76 14.78 13.21
C GLY A 13 -2.94 14.43 12.32
N ILE A 14 -3.11 15.16 11.21
CA ILE A 14 -4.09 14.82 10.17
C ILE A 14 -3.38 14.01 9.07
N ILE A 15 -3.91 12.82 8.78
CA ILE A 15 -3.51 11.97 7.66
C ILE A 15 -4.40 12.33 6.47
N ALA A 16 -3.82 12.90 5.42
CA ALA A 16 -4.52 13.29 4.19
C ALA A 16 -4.08 12.36 3.03
N PRO A 17 -4.71 11.18 2.85
CA PRO A 17 -4.31 10.21 1.83
C PRO A 17 -4.54 10.73 0.39
N TYR A 18 -5.35 11.78 0.21
CA TYR A 18 -5.60 12.44 -1.08
C TYR A 18 -4.54 13.48 -1.46
N ALA A 19 -3.55 13.76 -0.59
CA ALA A 19 -2.53 14.74 -0.89
C ALA A 19 -1.68 14.28 -2.10
N ARG A 20 -1.39 15.20 -3.03
CA ARG A 20 -0.65 14.91 -4.28
C ARG A 20 0.65 14.15 -4.04
N ASP A 21 1.38 14.50 -2.98
CA ASP A 21 2.71 13.93 -2.70
C ASP A 21 2.68 12.75 -1.73
N PHE A 22 1.50 12.28 -1.30
CA PHE A 22 1.41 11.16 -0.36
C PHE A 22 2.08 9.88 -0.89
N CYS A 23 1.97 9.64 -2.20
CA CYS A 23 2.57 8.47 -2.84
C CYS A 23 4.07 8.63 -3.13
N ALA A 24 4.59 9.86 -3.24
CA ALA A 24 5.98 10.11 -3.65
C ALA A 24 7.00 9.49 -2.68
N SER A 25 6.67 9.45 -1.39
CA SER A 25 7.49 8.81 -0.35
C SER A 25 6.94 7.44 0.09
N CYS A 26 6.00 6.84 -0.65
CA CYS A 26 5.34 5.61 -0.25
C CYS A 26 6.19 4.38 -0.57
N ASN A 27 6.74 3.76 0.47
CA ASN A 27 7.54 2.53 0.41
C ASN A 27 6.78 1.29 0.91
N ARG A 28 5.44 1.34 0.98
CA ARG A 28 4.61 0.25 1.52
C ARG A 28 4.21 -0.75 0.45
N LEU A 29 4.33 -2.03 0.81
CA LEU A 29 3.74 -3.19 0.15
C LEU A 29 2.89 -3.93 1.19
N ARG A 30 1.88 -4.68 0.75
CA ARG A 30 1.06 -5.50 1.65
C ARG A 30 0.93 -6.91 1.09
N LEU A 31 0.97 -7.90 1.97
CA LEU A 31 0.65 -9.29 1.65
C LEU A 31 -0.62 -9.67 2.41
N SER A 32 -1.65 -10.11 1.69
CA SER A 32 -2.89 -10.58 2.29
C SER A 32 -2.73 -12.00 2.85
N SER A 33 -3.65 -12.41 3.72
CA SER A 33 -3.64 -13.74 4.37
C SER A 33 -3.85 -14.90 3.40
N ASP A 34 -4.47 -14.67 2.24
CA ASP A 34 -4.61 -15.66 1.17
C ASP A 34 -3.37 -15.75 0.26
N GLY A 35 -2.37 -14.88 0.45
CA GLY A 35 -1.08 -14.91 -0.23
C GLY A 35 -0.95 -13.97 -1.42
N ARG A 36 -1.74 -12.88 -1.48
CA ARG A 36 -1.68 -11.91 -2.59
C ARG A 36 -0.86 -10.67 -2.23
N LEU A 37 0.10 -10.33 -3.08
CA LEU A 37 0.91 -9.12 -2.95
C LEU A 37 0.19 -7.92 -3.56
N HIS A 38 -0.11 -6.94 -2.72
CA HIS A 38 -0.63 -5.64 -3.11
C HIS A 38 0.50 -4.62 -3.18
N LEU A 39 0.75 -4.11 -4.38
CA LEU A 39 1.73 -3.04 -4.61
C LEU A 39 1.21 -1.68 -4.15
N CYS A 40 -0.10 -1.51 -4.04
CA CYS A 40 -0.74 -0.28 -3.57
C CYS A 40 -1.97 -0.64 -2.74
N LEU A 41 -2.30 0.20 -1.76
CA LEU A 41 -3.55 0.06 -1.02
C LEU A 41 -4.77 0.24 -1.92
N PHE A 42 -4.70 1.09 -2.95
CA PHE A 42 -5.80 1.39 -3.86
C PHE A 42 -5.55 0.83 -5.28
N GLY A 43 -4.78 -0.26 -5.37
CA GLY A 43 -4.50 -0.93 -6.64
C GLY A 43 -5.60 -1.90 -7.06
N ASP A 44 -5.56 -2.32 -8.32
CA ASP A 44 -6.51 -3.27 -8.91
C ASP A 44 -6.10 -4.71 -8.59
N GLY A 45 -6.48 -5.21 -7.42
CA GLY A 45 -6.29 -6.60 -6.99
C GLY A 45 -4.83 -6.98 -6.68
N GLY A 46 -4.63 -7.84 -5.68
CA GLY A 46 -3.28 -8.34 -5.34
C GLY A 46 -2.78 -9.37 -6.36
N ILE A 47 -1.47 -9.49 -6.52
CA ILE A 47 -0.81 -10.52 -7.36
C ILE A 47 -0.66 -11.79 -6.54
N ASP A 48 -1.10 -12.94 -7.05
CA ASP A 48 -0.96 -14.22 -6.36
C ASP A 48 0.52 -14.62 -6.23
N LEU A 49 1.01 -14.72 -5.00
CA LEU A 49 2.35 -15.23 -4.67
C LEU A 49 2.30 -16.62 -4.04
N ARG A 50 1.11 -17.17 -3.77
CA ARG A 50 0.93 -18.44 -3.07
C ARG A 50 1.72 -19.59 -3.72
N PRO A 51 1.77 -19.74 -5.06
CA PRO A 51 2.53 -20.83 -5.67
C PRO A 51 4.02 -20.78 -5.32
N ILE A 52 4.64 -19.60 -5.44
CA ILE A 52 6.08 -19.41 -5.16
C ILE A 52 6.36 -19.54 -3.65
N LEU A 53 5.44 -19.07 -2.81
CA LEU A 53 5.56 -19.23 -1.36
C LEU A 53 5.52 -20.72 -0.95
N GLN A 54 4.77 -21.55 -1.67
CA GLN A 54 4.68 -22.99 -1.39
C GLN A 54 5.92 -23.76 -1.86
N GLU A 55 6.60 -23.30 -2.91
CA GLU A 55 7.86 -23.89 -3.39
C GLU A 55 9.02 -23.67 -2.40
N GLY A 56 8.98 -22.60 -1.60
CA GLY A 56 9.99 -22.30 -0.59
C GLY A 56 11.32 -21.77 -1.13
N ASP A 57 11.41 -21.47 -2.43
CA ASP A 57 12.60 -20.87 -3.03
C ASP A 57 12.67 -19.37 -2.73
N GLN A 58 13.53 -19.01 -1.78
CA GLN A 58 13.76 -17.62 -1.36
C GLN A 58 14.30 -16.75 -2.50
N SER A 59 15.16 -17.30 -3.37
CA SER A 59 15.76 -16.54 -4.47
C SER A 59 14.72 -16.22 -5.53
N ALA A 60 13.90 -17.22 -5.91
CA ALA A 60 12.78 -17.04 -6.83
C ALA A 60 11.76 -16.02 -6.28
N LEU A 61 11.42 -16.12 -4.99
CA LEU A 61 10.51 -15.18 -4.33
C LEU A 61 11.05 -13.74 -4.34
N THR A 62 12.33 -13.56 -4.00
CA THR A 62 12.97 -12.24 -3.98
C THR A 62 12.99 -11.63 -5.38
N ASN A 63 13.41 -12.40 -6.39
CA ASN A 63 13.43 -11.96 -7.77
C ASN A 63 12.03 -11.57 -8.26
N ARG A 64 11.01 -12.36 -7.91
CA ARG A 64 9.62 -12.07 -8.27
C ARG A 64 9.13 -10.79 -7.61
N ILE A 65 9.36 -10.60 -6.32
CA ILE A 65 8.94 -9.39 -5.60
C ILE A 65 9.64 -8.16 -6.19
N CYS A 66 10.95 -8.21 -6.42
CA CYS A 66 11.68 -7.10 -7.04
C CYS A 66 11.11 -6.74 -8.42
N ALA A 67 10.85 -7.74 -9.27
CA ALA A 67 10.25 -7.51 -10.58
C ALA A 67 8.86 -6.85 -10.49
N LEU A 68 8.02 -7.28 -9.54
CA LEU A 68 6.69 -6.69 -9.32
C LEU A 68 6.77 -5.28 -8.74
N VAL A 69 7.70 -5.01 -7.84
CA VAL A 69 7.88 -3.66 -7.28
C VAL A 69 8.29 -2.66 -8.36
N SER A 70 9.09 -3.09 -9.35
CA SER A 70 9.44 -2.26 -10.50
C SER A 70 8.23 -1.86 -11.38
N THR A 71 7.10 -2.56 -11.28
CA THR A 71 5.87 -2.20 -12.00
C THR A 71 4.89 -1.38 -11.16
N LYS A 72 5.25 -1.03 -9.92
CA LYS A 72 4.42 -0.22 -9.02
C LYS A 72 4.18 1.15 -9.64
N ALA A 73 2.90 1.50 -9.80
CA ALA A 73 2.50 2.82 -10.27
C ALA A 73 3.00 3.93 -9.31
N PRO A 74 3.42 5.09 -9.82
CA PRO A 74 3.99 6.16 -9.00
C PRO A 74 2.97 6.79 -8.03
N ALA A 75 1.68 6.73 -8.35
CA ALA A 75 0.61 7.22 -7.49
C ALA A 75 -0.71 6.46 -7.75
N HIS A 76 -1.60 6.48 -6.74
CA HIS A 76 -2.97 6.01 -6.90
C HIS A 76 -3.88 7.09 -7.52
N ARG A 77 -5.06 6.68 -7.98
CA ARG A 77 -6.03 7.52 -8.70
C ARG A 77 -7.21 7.99 -7.84
N LEU A 78 -7.03 8.11 -6.53
CA LEU A 78 -8.07 8.61 -5.62
C LEU A 78 -8.63 9.99 -6.02
N HIS A 79 -7.80 10.85 -6.62
CA HIS A 79 -8.21 12.17 -7.12
C HIS A 79 -9.19 12.10 -8.31
N GLU A 80 -9.21 10.97 -9.02
CA GLU A 80 -10.16 10.67 -10.11
C GLU A 80 -11.39 9.89 -9.60
N GLY A 81 -11.52 9.71 -8.27
CA GLY A 81 -12.58 8.89 -7.67
C GLY A 81 -12.36 7.38 -7.82
N ASN A 82 -11.17 6.93 -8.22
CA ASN A 82 -10.84 5.53 -8.39
C ASN A 82 -10.05 5.00 -7.17
N SER A 83 -10.71 4.17 -6.35
CA SER A 83 -10.12 3.51 -5.17
C SER A 83 -9.58 2.10 -5.46
N GLY A 84 -9.56 1.67 -6.72
CA GLY A 84 -9.19 0.32 -7.13
C GLY A 84 -10.07 -0.74 -6.46
N ALA A 85 -9.46 -1.84 -6.03
CA ALA A 85 -10.16 -2.92 -5.33
C ALA A 85 -10.47 -2.63 -3.85
N THR A 86 -10.17 -1.43 -3.35
CA THR A 86 -10.26 -1.09 -1.92
C THR A 86 -11.33 -0.04 -1.68
N PRO A 87 -12.60 -0.44 -1.50
CA PRO A 87 -13.70 0.50 -1.28
C PRO A 87 -13.58 1.23 0.06
N HIS A 88 -12.95 0.62 1.06
CA HIS A 88 -12.63 1.26 2.34
C HIS A 88 -11.28 0.80 2.88
N LEU A 89 -10.65 1.61 3.75
CA LEU A 89 -9.29 1.34 4.26
C LEU A 89 -9.17 -0.01 5.01
N ALA A 90 -10.27 -0.46 5.62
CA ALA A 90 -10.34 -1.75 6.30
C ALA A 90 -10.49 -2.96 5.35
N SER A 91 -10.65 -2.80 4.03
CA SER A 91 -10.91 -3.95 3.13
C SER A 91 -9.70 -4.87 2.96
N ILE A 92 -8.49 -4.36 3.22
CA ILE A 92 -7.21 -5.10 3.08
C ILE A 92 -6.59 -5.37 4.46
N GLY A 93 -7.32 -5.12 5.55
CA GLY A 93 -6.89 -5.38 6.92
C GLY A 93 -7.95 -6.19 7.66
N GLY A 94 -7.53 -7.31 8.26
CA GLY A 94 -8.29 -7.97 9.31
C GLY A 94 -8.17 -7.21 10.62
#